data_AF-A0A382W0I7-F1
#
_entry.id   AF-A0A382W0I7-F1
#
_cell.length_a   1.000
_cell.length_b   1.000
_cell.length_c   1.000
_cell.angle_alpha   90.00
_cell.angle_beta   90.00
_cell.angle_gamma   90.00
#
_symmetry.space_group_name_H-M   'P 1'
#
loop_
_entity.id
_entity.type
_entity.pdbx_description
1 polymer ?
#
loop_
_entity_poly.entity_id
_entity_poly.type
_entity_poly.pdbx_seq_one_letter_code
_entity_poly.pdbx_strand_id
1 'polypeptide(L)'
;MKELPPQIEKAEPKKGLSSKETYNVVSDTVVGVNVRKKDNIIQGLIILVTVIIGLVIGQMYGGFLMLGGLGGLIIGFLVSGIFLMIYRAVKHASGDHD
;
A
#
# COMPACT_ATOMS: atom_id res chain seq x y z
N MET A 1 -23.63 -7.75 60.24
CA MET A 1 -22.49 -7.62 59.30
C MET A 1 -22.90 -6.58 58.27
N LYS A 2 -22.14 -5.49 58.12
CA LYS A 2 -22.45 -4.41 57.17
C LYS A 2 -22.11 -4.92 55.77
N GLU A 3 -23.10 -5.07 54.90
CA GLU A 3 -22.85 -5.38 53.49
C GLU A 3 -22.19 -4.17 52.83
N LEU A 4 -20.96 -4.34 52.37
CA LEU A 4 -20.24 -3.34 51.60
C LEU A 4 -20.88 -3.23 50.22
N PRO A 5 -21.11 -2.02 49.69
CA PRO A 5 -21.69 -1.85 48.36
C PRO A 5 -20.76 -2.44 47.28
N PRO A 6 -21.32 -2.92 46.15
CA PRO A 6 -20.55 -3.54 45.08
C PRO A 6 -19.52 -2.56 44.54
N GLN A 7 -18.26 -2.98 44.54
CA GLN A 7 -17.15 -2.26 43.91
C GLN A 7 -17.47 -2.17 42.41
N ILE A 8 -17.80 -0.98 41.93
CA ILE A 8 -17.95 -0.72 40.49
C ILE A 8 -16.57 -0.91 39.88
N GLU A 9 -16.38 -2.02 39.17
CA GLU A 9 -15.22 -2.28 38.35
C GLU A 9 -15.07 -1.10 37.38
N LYS A 10 -14.07 -0.25 37.62
CA LYS A 10 -13.71 0.83 36.69
C LYS A 10 -13.23 0.15 35.42
N ALA A 11 -14.12 0.04 34.44
CA ALA A 11 -13.74 -0.30 33.08
C ALA A 11 -12.60 0.61 32.66
N GLU A 12 -11.42 0.03 32.42
CA GLU A 12 -10.28 0.77 31.91
C GLU A 12 -10.73 1.55 30.67
N PRO A 13 -10.41 2.86 30.57
CA PRO A 13 -10.73 3.60 29.36
C PRO A 13 -9.96 2.92 28.23
N LYS A 14 -10.69 2.24 27.33
CA LYS A 14 -10.15 1.68 26.09
C LYS A 14 -9.24 2.74 25.51
N LYS A 15 -7.94 2.44 25.48
CA LYS A 15 -6.87 3.32 25.02
C LYS A 15 -7.29 3.84 23.64
N GLY A 16 -7.89 5.03 23.61
CA GLY A 16 -8.42 5.61 22.40
C GLY A 16 -7.26 5.73 21.42
N LEU A 17 -7.46 5.27 20.18
CA LEU A 17 -6.50 5.45 19.09
C LEU A 17 -5.94 6.87 19.18
N SER A 18 -4.63 6.96 19.35
CA SER A 18 -3.94 8.25 19.45
C SER A 18 -4.27 9.06 18.19
N SER A 19 -4.38 10.38 18.28
CA SER A 19 -4.72 11.23 17.13
C SER A 19 -3.82 10.98 15.91
N LYS A 20 -2.59 10.48 16.14
CA LYS A 20 -1.68 10.01 15.08
C LYS A 20 -2.14 8.72 14.39
N GLU A 21 -2.67 7.76 15.14
CA GLU A 21 -3.21 6.51 14.59
C GLU A 21 -4.50 6.76 13.82
N THR A 22 -5.40 7.61 14.34
CA THR A 22 -6.60 8.04 13.60
C THR A 22 -6.24 8.80 12.32
N TYR A 23 -5.24 9.70 12.39
CA TYR A 23 -4.75 10.39 11.19
C TYR A 23 -4.18 9.41 10.16
N ASN A 24 -3.38 8.44 10.59
CA ASN A 24 -2.81 7.43 9.69
C ASN A 24 -3.88 6.54 9.06
N VAL A 25 -4.91 6.14 9.81
CA VAL A 25 -6.04 5.36 9.27
C VAL A 25 -6.83 6.19 8.28
N VAL A 26 -7.21 7.44 8.62
CA VAL A 26 -7.99 8.30 7.73
C VAL A 26 -7.17 8.68 6.48
N SER A 27 -5.87 8.93 6.59
CA SER A 27 -5.03 9.19 5.43
C SER A 27 -4.88 7.95 4.54
N ASP A 28 -4.67 6.77 5.14
CA ASP A 28 -4.53 5.50 4.40
C ASP A 28 -5.85 5.08 3.74
N THR A 29 -7.01 5.48 4.28
CA THR A 29 -8.34 5.08 3.77
C THR A 29 -8.95 6.09 2.81
N VAL A 30 -8.79 7.40 3.07
CA VAL A 30 -9.55 8.45 2.38
C VAL A 30 -8.70 9.18 1.33
N VAL A 31 -7.42 9.39 1.61
CA VAL A 31 -6.54 10.10 0.66
C VAL A 31 -6.01 9.12 -0.37
N GLY A 32 -5.78 7.85 -0.02
CA GLY A 32 -5.40 6.77 -0.94
C GLY A 32 -4.06 6.96 -1.66
N VAL A 33 -3.47 8.15 -1.57
CA VAL A 33 -2.10 8.42 -1.98
C VAL A 33 -1.23 7.59 -1.06
N ASN A 34 -0.62 6.54 -1.59
CA ASN A 34 0.34 5.72 -0.87
C ASN A 34 1.56 6.59 -0.50
N VAL A 35 1.51 7.31 0.62
CA VAL A 35 2.58 8.21 1.11
C VAL A 35 3.83 7.42 1.55
N ARG A 36 3.75 6.08 1.50
CA ARG A 36 4.85 5.17 1.81
C ARG A 36 5.91 5.19 0.71
N LYS A 37 6.94 5.98 0.94
CA LYS A 37 8.07 6.20 0.03
C LYS A 37 8.73 4.89 -0.45
N LYS A 38 8.82 3.87 0.41
CA LYS A 38 9.46 2.58 0.06
C LYS A 38 8.73 1.84 -1.06
N ASP A 39 7.41 1.77 -1.01
CA ASP A 39 6.64 1.08 -2.06
C ASP A 39 6.67 1.88 -3.34
N ASN A 40 6.62 3.21 -3.24
CA ASN A 40 6.68 4.08 -4.41
C ASN A 40 8.03 3.96 -5.14
N ILE A 41 9.12 3.69 -4.41
CA ILE A 41 10.44 3.38 -5.00
C ILE A 41 10.41 2.03 -5.72
N ILE A 42 9.88 0.97 -5.09
CA ILE A 42 9.79 -0.35 -5.71
C ILE A 42 8.88 -0.31 -6.95
N GLN A 43 7.74 0.37 -6.85
CA GLN A 43 6.80 0.56 -7.94
C GLN A 43 7.45 1.33 -9.09
N GLY A 44 8.17 2.42 -8.80
CA GLY A 44 8.93 3.18 -9.77
C GLY A 44 9.99 2.35 -10.49
N LEU A 45 10.72 1.48 -9.78
CA LEU A 45 11.68 0.56 -10.38
C LEU A 45 11.02 -0.45 -11.32
N ILE A 46 9.90 -1.05 -10.92
CA ILE A 46 9.18 -2.00 -11.78
C ILE A 46 8.65 -1.30 -13.03
N ILE A 47 8.09 -0.10 -12.89
CA ILE A 47 7.64 0.73 -14.01
C ILE A 47 8.80 1.04 -14.95
N LEU A 48 9.96 1.43 -14.42
CA LEU A 48 11.13 1.73 -15.23
C LEU A 48 11.56 0.52 -16.07
N VAL A 49 11.66 -0.66 -15.46
CA VAL A 49 12.05 -1.90 -16.15
C VAL A 49 11.03 -2.27 -17.23
N THR A 50 9.75 -2.20 -16.93
CA THR A 50 8.67 -2.54 -17.88
C THR A 50 8.56 -1.54 -19.03
N VAL A 51 8.82 -0.25 -18.78
CA VAL A 51 8.95 0.76 -19.84
C VAL A 51 10.13 0.43 -20.76
N ILE A 52 11.30 0.08 -20.22
CA ILE A 52 12.46 -0.29 -21.04
C ILE A 52 12.14 -1.52 -21.91
N ILE A 53 11.53 -2.55 -21.33
CA ILE A 53 11.09 -3.74 -22.09
C ILE A 53 10.08 -3.35 -23.17
N GLY A 54 9.10 -2.50 -22.82
CA GLY A 54 8.11 -1.99 -23.75
C GLY A 54 8.73 -1.22 -24.91
N LEU A 55 9.72 -0.36 -24.66
CA LEU A 55 10.47 0.37 -25.69
C LEU A 55 11.23 -0.58 -26.62
N VAL A 56 11.90 -1.61 -26.07
CA VAL A 56 12.61 -2.63 -26.86
C VAL A 56 11.64 -3.40 -27.76
N ILE A 57 10.52 -3.85 -27.21
CA ILE A 57 9.47 -4.54 -27.99
C ILE A 57 8.91 -3.59 -29.06
N GLY A 58 8.55 -2.36 -28.71
CA GLY A 58 8.03 -1.37 -29.65
C GLY A 58 9.00 -1.13 -30.83
N GLN A 59 10.30 -1.09 -30.55
CA GLN A 59 11.32 -0.95 -31.60
C GLN A 59 11.40 -2.19 -32.49
N MET A 60 11.35 -3.40 -31.93
CA MET A 60 11.44 -4.67 -32.68
C MET A 60 10.26 -4.91 -33.63
N TYR A 61 9.05 -4.45 -33.28
CA TYR A 61 7.81 -4.75 -34.03
C TYR A 61 7.38 -3.64 -35.00
N GLY A 62 8.29 -2.75 -35.42
CA GLY A 62 8.01 -1.74 -36.44
C GLY A 62 8.33 -0.30 -36.06
N GLY A 63 9.21 -0.07 -35.07
CA GLY A 63 9.62 1.27 -34.68
C GLY A 63 8.59 2.03 -33.83
N PHE A 64 7.62 1.33 -33.24
CA PHE A 64 6.57 1.88 -32.39
C PHE A 64 7.06 2.17 -30.97
N LEU A 65 8.19 2.87 -30.82
CA LEU A 65 8.82 3.17 -29.54
C LEU A 65 7.84 3.78 -28.53
N MET A 66 7.09 4.81 -28.92
CA MET A 66 6.14 5.49 -28.02
C MET A 66 5.01 4.57 -27.55
N LEU A 67 4.43 3.75 -28.45
CA LEU A 67 3.38 2.80 -28.08
C LEU A 67 3.92 1.67 -27.20
N GLY A 68 5.13 1.17 -27.50
CA GLY A 68 5.81 0.18 -26.68
C GLY A 68 6.10 0.70 -25.28
N GLY A 69 6.67 1.91 -25.16
CA GLY A 69 6.93 2.56 -23.87
C GLY A 69 5.66 2.85 -23.08
N LEU A 70 4.60 3.33 -23.74
CA LEU A 70 3.29 3.56 -23.11
C LEU A 70 2.66 2.25 -22.63
N GLY A 71 2.73 1.19 -23.43
CA GLY A 71 2.26 -0.14 -23.05
C GLY A 71 3.04 -0.68 -21.85
N GLY A 72 4.37 -0.55 -21.87
CA GLY A 72 5.25 -0.89 -20.75
C GLY A 72 4.90 -0.11 -19.47
N LEU A 73 4.62 1.19 -19.58
CA LEU A 73 4.19 2.04 -18.47
C LEU A 73 2.87 1.56 -17.86
N ILE A 74 1.85 1.33 -18.70
CA ILE A 74 0.51 0.91 -18.25
C ILE A 74 0.60 -0.46 -17.56
N ILE A 75 1.25 -1.43 -18.21
CA ILE A 75 1.42 -2.78 -17.67
C ILE A 75 2.24 -2.71 -16.38
N GLY A 76 3.35 -1.99 -16.38
CA GLY A 76 4.21 -1.80 -15.22
C GLY A 76 3.47 -1.22 -14.03
N PHE A 77 2.70 -0.15 -14.25
CA PHE A 77 1.94 0.50 -13.20
C PHE A 77 0.87 -0.41 -12.59
N LEU A 78 0.09 -1.10 -13.43
CA LEU A 78 -0.99 -1.97 -12.98
C LEU A 78 -0.46 -3.23 -12.28
N VAL A 79 0.51 -3.91 -12.89
CA VAL A 79 1.07 -5.16 -12.35
C VAL A 79 1.81 -4.88 -11.04
N SER A 80 2.62 -3.83 -10.98
CA SER A 80 3.32 -3.47 -9.74
C SER A 80 2.36 -3.06 -8.62
N GLY A 81 1.32 -2.29 -8.95
CA GLY A 81 0.30 -1.90 -7.98
C GLY A 81 -0.43 -3.11 -7.40
N ILE A 82 -0.91 -4.02 -8.25
CA ILE A 82 -1.60 -5.24 -7.83
C ILE A 82 -0.66 -6.14 -7.00
N PHE A 83 0.58 -6.33 -7.47
CA PHE A 83 1.56 -7.15 -6.76
C PHE A 83 1.83 -6.63 -5.34
N LEU A 84 2.04 -5.32 -5.19
CA LEU A 84 2.30 -4.71 -3.87
C LEU A 84 1.08 -4.77 -2.96
N MET A 85 -0.14 -4.61 -3.49
CA MET A 85 -1.37 -4.80 -2.74
C MET A 85 -1.50 -6.22 -2.19
N ILE A 86 -1.25 -7.23 -3.03
CA ILE A 86 -1.32 -8.65 -2.62
C ILE A 86 -0.21 -8.98 -1.62
N TYR A 87 1.04 -8.59 -1.92
CA TYR A 87 2.18 -8.81 -1.03
C TYR A 87 1.89 -8.26 0.37
N ARG A 88 1.29 -7.07 0.45
CA ARG A 88 0.89 -6.46 1.71
C ARG A 88 -0.25 -7.20 2.39
N ALA A 89 -1.30 -7.57 1.66
CA ALA A 89 -2.41 -8.32 2.24
C ALA A 89 -1.92 -9.61 2.91
N VAL A 90 -0.97 -10.31 2.26
CA VAL A 90 -0.32 -11.51 2.80
C VAL A 90 0.58 -11.17 3.99
N LYS A 91 1.44 -10.15 3.88
CA LYS A 91 2.34 -9.73 4.97
C LYS A 91 1.58 -9.32 6.22
N HIS A 92 0.50 -8.55 6.06
CA HIS A 92 -0.36 -8.10 7.15
C HIS A 92 -1.13 -9.27 7.79
N ALA A 93 -1.65 -10.20 6.99
CA ALA A 93 -2.29 -11.42 7.50
C ALA A 93 -1.31 -12.35 8.24
N SER A 94 -0.01 -12.25 7.96
CA SER A 94 1.04 -13.07 8.57
C SER A 94 1.59 -12.47 9.87
N GLY A 95 1.04 -11.34 10.34
CA GLY A 95 1.35 -10.75 11.66
C GLY A 95 2.63 -9.90 11.71
N ASP A 96 3.28 -9.64 10.58
CA ASP A 96 4.41 -8.72 10.50
C ASP A 96 3.90 -7.30 10.25
N HIS A 97 3.72 -6.56 11.34
CA HIS A 97 3.24 -5.18 11.33
C HIS A 97 4.43 -4.25 11.12
N ASP A 98 4.74 -3.99 9.85
CA ASP A 98 5.81 -3.08 9.40
C ASP A 98 5.22 -1.94 8.54
#